data_AF-A0A7Y4XQN1-F1
#
_entry.id   AF-A0A7Y4XQN1-F1
#
_cell.length_a   1.000
_cell.length_b   1.000
_cell.length_c   1.000
_cell.angle_alpha   90.00
_cell.angle_beta   90.00
_cell.angle_gamma   90.00
#
_symmetry.space_group_name_H-M   'P 1'
#
loop_
_entity.id
_entity.type
_entity.pdbx_description
1 polymer ?
#
loop_
_entity_poly.entity_id
_entity_poly.type
_entity_poly.pdbx_seq_one_letter_code
_entity_poly.pdbx_strand_id
1 'polypeptide(L)'
;MIDFSESSQKALRWAIKLASDNHARVTVLFCYRLITSTDDRETLHLKRDMEEEASRKFDALQKDLVQNQTFTCDFITEIGFYPFRIEMFLKKRPVGLIVMGNTIVDSFTDYKRMTFDHFLKSVKIPVVVVPS
;
A
#
# COMPACT_ATOMS: atom_id res chain seq x y z
N MET A 1 -1.12 -1.56 2.98
CA MET A 1 -0.98 -0.65 1.82
C MET A 1 -0.82 0.77 2.33
N ILE A 2 -0.05 1.61 1.63
CA ILE A 2 0.20 2.99 2.07
C ILE A 2 0.07 4.01 0.94
N ASP A 3 -0.28 5.23 1.33
CA ASP A 3 -0.31 6.45 0.50
C ASP A 3 0.51 7.60 1.16
N PHE A 4 1.26 7.27 2.22
CA PHE A 4 2.00 8.18 3.10
C PHE A 4 1.14 9.17 3.90
N SER A 5 -0.19 9.09 3.84
CA SER A 5 -1.07 9.81 4.76
C SER A 5 -0.88 9.34 6.21
N GLU A 6 -1.28 10.16 7.17
CA GLU A 6 -1.26 9.80 8.59
C GLU A 6 -2.03 8.48 8.87
N SER A 7 -3.20 8.33 8.25
CA SER A 7 -4.01 7.12 8.32
C SER A 7 -3.24 5.87 7.89
N SER A 8 -2.56 5.93 6.75
CA SER A 8 -1.78 4.80 6.26
C SER A 8 -0.54 4.52 7.10
N GLN A 9 0.06 5.54 7.72
CA GLN A 9 1.17 5.35 8.65
C GLN A 9 0.71 4.68 9.94
N LYS A 10 -0.47 5.02 10.48
CA LYS A 10 -1.09 4.30 11.61
C LYS A 10 -1.37 2.85 11.25
N ALA A 11 -1.91 2.61 10.05
CA ALA A 11 -2.13 1.26 9.53
C ALA A 11 -0.82 0.46 9.41
N LEU A 12 0.26 1.08 8.95
CA LEU A 12 1.58 0.45 8.86
C LEU A 12 2.14 0.10 10.24
N ARG A 13 2.06 1.01 11.22
CA ARG A 13 2.47 0.74 12.61
C ARG A 13 1.74 -0.47 13.19
N TRP A 14 0.44 -0.53 12.97
CA TRP A 14 -0.40 -1.64 13.42
C TRP A 14 0.01 -2.96 12.73
N ALA A 15 0.21 -2.93 11.41
CA ALA A 15 0.65 -4.10 10.64
C ALA A 15 2.02 -4.63 11.09
N ILE A 16 2.98 -3.73 11.36
CA ILE A 16 4.32 -4.09 11.82
C ILE A 16 4.25 -4.72 13.22
N LYS A 17 3.51 -4.11 14.13
CA LYS A 17 3.32 -4.66 15.48
C LYS A 17 2.74 -6.07 15.41
N LEU A 18 1.67 -6.25 14.65
CA LEU A 18 1.05 -7.56 14.48
C LEU A 18 2.01 -8.58 13.85
N ALA A 19 2.75 -8.17 12.81
CA ALA A 19 3.69 -9.04 12.15
C ALA A 19 4.86 -9.43 13.07
N SER A 20 5.36 -8.50 13.88
CA SER A 20 6.38 -8.77 14.90
C SER A 20 5.88 -9.78 15.93
N ASP A 21 4.68 -9.58 16.46
CA ASP A 21 4.04 -10.49 17.44
C ASP A 21 3.82 -11.91 16.86
N ASN A 22 3.70 -12.04 15.54
CA ASN A 22 3.43 -13.31 14.83
C ASN A 22 4.61 -13.85 14.01
N HIS A 23 5.80 -13.23 14.09
CA HIS A 23 6.98 -13.57 13.27
C HIS A 23 6.67 -13.62 11.75
N ALA A 24 5.79 -12.73 11.30
CA ALA A 24 5.34 -12.66 9.92
C ALA A 24 6.13 -11.61 9.11
N ARG A 25 6.16 -11.79 7.79
CA ARG A 25 6.72 -10.81 6.85
C ARG A 25 5.70 -9.74 6.54
N VAL A 26 6.12 -8.48 6.52
CA VAL A 26 5.31 -7.36 6.04
C VAL A 26 5.66 -7.08 4.58
N THR A 27 4.65 -6.93 3.72
CA THR A 27 4.84 -6.31 2.41
C THR A 27 4.03 -5.03 2.33
N VAL A 28 4.74 -3.93 2.10
CA VAL A 28 4.17 -2.59 1.97
C VAL A 28 4.00 -2.29 0.50
N LEU A 29 2.72 -2.25 0.10
CA LEU A 29 2.32 -1.85 -1.24
C LEU A 29 2.04 -0.34 -1.27
N PHE A 30 2.69 0.37 -2.18
CA PHE A 30 2.40 1.77 -2.53
C PHE A 30 1.91 1.81 -3.99
N CYS A 31 0.72 2.34 -4.22
CA CYS A 31 0.20 2.53 -5.58
C CYS A 31 0.12 4.00 -5.94
N TYR A 32 0.43 4.30 -7.20
CA TYR A 32 0.41 5.65 -7.72
C TYR A 32 -0.10 5.69 -9.16
N ARG A 33 -0.50 6.87 -9.62
CA ARG A 33 -1.04 7.09 -10.98
C ARG A 33 -0.10 8.01 -11.75
N LEU A 34 0.16 7.66 -13.00
CA LEU A 34 0.82 8.55 -13.96
C LEU A 34 -0.27 9.34 -14.67
N ILE A 35 -0.36 10.63 -14.37
CA ILE A 35 -1.26 11.56 -15.04
C ILE A 35 -0.37 12.45 -15.91
N THR A 36 -0.26 12.12 -17.19
CA THR A 36 0.58 12.88 -18.15
C THR A 36 -0.24 13.31 -19.36
N SER A 37 0.15 14.44 -19.94
CA SER A 37 -0.35 14.93 -21.22
C SER A 37 0.59 14.46 -22.33
N THR A 38 0.33 13.27 -22.87
CA THR A 38 0.76 12.81 -24.21
C THR A 38 2.26 12.57 -24.53
N ASP A 39 3.25 12.90 -23.68
CA ASP A 39 4.67 12.59 -23.96
C ASP A 39 5.19 11.36 -23.17
N ASP A 40 5.71 10.36 -23.89
CA ASP A 40 6.28 9.12 -23.35
C ASP A 40 7.57 9.37 -22.53
N ARG A 41 8.39 10.36 -22.91
CA ARG A 41 9.63 10.68 -22.18
C ARG A 41 9.32 11.30 -20.82
N GLU A 42 8.38 12.23 -20.78
CA GLU A 42 7.89 12.83 -19.53
C GLU A 42 7.29 11.75 -18.61
N THR A 43 6.60 10.76 -19.19
CA THR A 43 5.99 9.65 -18.44
C THR A 43 7.04 8.77 -17.76
N LEU A 44 8.17 8.47 -18.43
CA LEU A 44 9.26 7.70 -17.83
C LEU A 44 9.96 8.46 -16.70
N HIS A 45 10.20 9.76 -16.87
CA HIS A 45 10.78 10.60 -15.82
C HIS A 45 9.86 10.69 -14.61
N LEU A 46 8.58 11.01 -14.82
CA LEU A 46 7.58 11.08 -13.75
C LEU A 46 7.50 9.76 -12.97
N LYS A 47 7.51 8.62 -13.68
CA LYS A 47 7.50 7.30 -13.05
C LYS A 47 8.68 7.15 -12.08
N ARG A 48 9.89 7.42 -12.56
CA ARG A 48 11.11 7.26 -11.77
C ARG A 48 11.08 8.20 -10.56
N ASP A 49 10.70 9.46 -10.76
CA ASP A 49 10.67 10.46 -9.70
C ASP A 49 9.67 10.06 -8.59
N MET A 50 8.51 9.51 -8.97
CA MET A 50 7.53 9.01 -8.01
C MET A 50 8.02 7.77 -7.24
N GLU A 51 8.73 6.84 -7.91
CA GLU A 51 9.30 5.66 -7.26
C GLU A 51 10.44 6.03 -6.29
N GLU A 52 11.32 6.95 -6.70
CA GLU A 52 12.42 7.47 -5.87
C GLU A 52 11.90 8.24 -4.67
N GLU A 53 10.90 9.11 -4.85
CA GLU A 53 10.24 9.82 -3.76
C GLU A 53 9.58 8.85 -2.78
N ALA A 54 8.86 7.86 -3.29
CA ALA A 54 8.19 6.86 -2.46
C ALA A 54 9.21 6.02 -1.67
N SER A 55 10.30 5.60 -2.28
CA SER A 55 11.39 4.89 -1.59
C SER A 55 11.98 5.75 -0.48
N ARG A 56 12.30 7.02 -0.76
CA ARG A 56 12.86 7.94 0.24
C ARG A 56 11.91 8.15 1.42
N LYS A 57 10.61 8.33 1.15
CA LYS A 57 9.59 8.47 2.21
C LYS A 57 9.46 7.19 3.03
N PHE A 58 9.51 6.03 2.38
CA PHE A 58 9.46 4.75 3.05
C PHE A 58 10.68 4.51 3.94
N ASP A 59 11.88 4.83 3.46
CA ASP A 59 13.12 4.70 4.25
C ASP A 59 13.11 5.59 5.50
N ALA A 60 12.61 6.82 5.37
CA ALA A 60 12.43 7.73 6.50
C ALA A 60 11.43 7.15 7.52
N LEU A 61 10.29 6.69 7.03
CA LEU A 61 9.25 6.08 7.86
C LEU A 61 9.76 4.79 8.53
N GLN A 62 10.54 3.97 7.84
CA GLN A 62 11.12 2.75 8.39
C GLN A 62 12.07 3.05 9.55
N LYS A 63 12.92 4.09 9.45
CA LYS A 63 13.80 4.51 10.55
C LYS A 63 13.01 4.89 11.82
N ASP A 64 11.86 5.53 11.65
CA ASP A 64 10.97 5.89 12.77
C ASP A 64 10.27 4.67 13.37
N LEU A 65 10.08 3.60 12.60
CA LEU A 65 9.36 2.38 13.00
C LEU A 65 10.28 1.33 13.63
N VAL A 66 11.55 1.29 13.22
CA VAL A 66 12.52 0.26 13.63
C VAL A 66 13.09 0.49 15.03
N GLN A 67 12.76 1.59 15.71
CA GLN A 67 13.39 1.97 16.98
C GLN A 67 13.40 0.86 18.05
N ASN A 68 12.53 -0.16 18.00
CA ASN A 68 12.56 -1.28 18.96
C ASN A 68 12.14 -2.66 18.40
N GLN A 69 12.04 -2.87 17.07
CA GLN A 69 11.49 -4.11 16.51
C GLN A 69 12.29 -4.65 15.32
N THR A 70 12.63 -5.93 15.37
CA THR A 70 13.11 -6.70 14.22
C THR A 70 11.93 -7.23 13.43
N PHE A 71 11.73 -6.71 12.22
CA PHE A 71 10.74 -7.25 11.29
C PHE A 71 11.32 -7.28 9.87
N THR A 72 10.86 -8.23 9.07
CA THR A 72 11.21 -8.29 7.64
C THR A 72 10.15 -7.56 6.83
N CYS A 73 10.57 -6.57 6.07
CA CYS A 73 9.69 -5.74 5.25
C CYS A 73 10.15 -5.69 3.80
N ASP A 74 9.20 -5.88 2.89
CA ASP A 74 9.37 -5.50 1.48
C ASP A 74 8.60 -4.22 1.20
N PHE A 75 9.18 -3.35 0.38
CA PHE A 75 8.49 -2.21 -0.20
C PHE A 75 8.30 -2.42 -1.70
N ILE A 76 7.07 -2.25 -2.18
CA ILE A 76 6.70 -2.48 -3.58
C ILE A 76 5.88 -1.29 -4.07
N THR A 77 6.32 -0.72 -5.19
CA THR A 77 5.61 0.32 -5.92
C THR A 77 4.84 -0.29 -7.09
N GLU A 78 3.61 0.17 -7.33
CA GLU A 78 2.76 -0.30 -8.42
C GLU A 78 2.00 0.87 -9.08
N ILE A 79 1.96 0.88 -10.41
CA ILE A 79 1.22 1.91 -11.17
C ILE A 79 -0.24 1.49 -11.33
N GLY A 80 -1.17 2.24 -10.77
CA GLY A 80 -2.60 2.10 -11.03
C GLY A 80 -3.46 2.28 -9.78
N PHE A 81 -4.71 1.83 -9.89
CA PHE A 81 -5.70 1.96 -8.83
C PHE A 81 -5.56 0.87 -7.78
N TYR A 82 -5.81 1.24 -6.52
CA TYR A 82 -5.67 0.34 -5.38
C TYR A 82 -6.42 -0.98 -5.49
N PRO A 83 -7.74 -1.02 -5.79
CA PRO A 83 -8.48 -2.28 -5.75
C PRO A 83 -7.88 -3.31 -6.72
N PHE A 84 -7.56 -2.84 -7.94
CA PHE A 84 -6.95 -3.67 -8.97
C PHE A 84 -5.55 -4.14 -8.59
N ARG A 85 -4.71 -3.26 -8.04
CA ARG A 85 -3.33 -3.62 -7.66
C ARG A 85 -3.27 -4.55 -6.48
N ILE A 86 -4.17 -4.38 -5.50
CA ILE A 86 -4.30 -5.33 -4.40
C ILE A 86 -4.70 -6.70 -4.96
N GLU A 87 -5.77 -6.80 -5.75
CA GLU A 87 -6.21 -8.08 -6.32
C GLU A 87 -5.10 -8.79 -7.13
N MET A 88 -4.38 -8.03 -7.96
CA MET A 88 -3.26 -8.57 -8.74
C MET A 88 -2.10 -9.03 -7.85
N PHE A 89 -1.83 -8.34 -6.76
CA PHE A 89 -0.82 -8.73 -5.78
C PHE A 89 -1.20 -10.03 -5.06
N LEU A 90 -2.46 -10.13 -4.60
CA LEU A 90 -3.00 -11.31 -3.91
C LEU A 90 -2.99 -12.57 -4.78
N LYS A 91 -3.13 -12.44 -6.11
CA LYS A 91 -3.04 -13.58 -7.03
C LYS A 91 -1.61 -14.13 -7.18
N LYS A 92 -0.60 -13.30 -6.94
CA LYS A 92 0.82 -13.64 -7.19
C LYS A 92 1.55 -14.09 -5.92
N ARG A 93 1.06 -13.73 -4.74
CA ARG A 93 1.76 -13.96 -3.48
C ARG A 93 0.79 -14.41 -2.38
N PRO A 94 1.21 -15.34 -1.51
CA PRO A 94 0.41 -15.69 -0.34
C PRO A 94 0.37 -14.51 0.63
N VAL A 95 -0.84 -14.03 0.93
CA VAL A 95 -1.09 -12.95 1.89
C VAL A 95 -2.13 -13.45 2.89
N GLY A 96 -1.80 -13.39 4.18
CA GLY A 96 -2.71 -13.84 5.25
C GLY A 96 -3.63 -12.74 5.78
N LEU A 97 -3.28 -11.47 5.58
CA LEU A 97 -4.00 -10.32 6.09
C LEU A 97 -3.72 -9.07 5.26
N ILE A 98 -4.76 -8.28 4.99
CA ILE A 98 -4.62 -6.97 4.37
C ILE A 98 -4.86 -5.91 5.44
N VAL A 99 -3.91 -4.99 5.60
CA VAL A 99 -4.06 -3.84 6.50
C VAL A 99 -3.99 -2.55 5.68
N MET A 100 -4.97 -1.67 5.88
CA MET A 100 -5.05 -0.36 5.22
C MET A 100 -5.65 0.70 6.12
N GLY A 101 -5.32 1.96 5.85
CA GLY A 101 -5.96 3.11 6.50
C GLY A 101 -7.33 3.39 5.90
N ASN A 102 -8.21 4.06 6.65
CA ASN A 102 -9.53 4.46 6.16
C ASN A 102 -9.48 5.43 4.95
N THR A 103 -8.48 6.31 4.84
CA THR A 103 -8.36 7.23 3.68
C THR A 103 -8.20 6.50 2.35
N ILE A 104 -7.49 5.37 2.40
CA ILE A 104 -7.35 4.46 1.26
C ILE A 104 -8.70 3.85 0.90
N VAL A 105 -9.51 3.45 1.88
CA VAL A 105 -10.85 2.88 1.66
C VAL A 105 -11.74 3.86 0.90
N ASP A 106 -11.68 5.15 1.26
CA ASP A 106 -12.44 6.20 0.60
C ASP A 106 -12.07 6.35 -0.89
N SER A 107 -10.84 6.01 -1.27
CA SER A 107 -10.36 6.08 -2.66
C SER A 107 -10.73 4.86 -3.53
N PHE A 108 -11.44 3.85 -3.00
CA PHE A 108 -11.80 2.65 -3.77
C PHE A 108 -12.72 2.98 -4.96
N THR A 109 -13.59 3.97 -4.80
CA THR A 109 -14.56 4.37 -5.82
C THR A 109 -13.91 4.95 -7.08
N ASP A 110 -12.63 5.32 -7.04
CA ASP A 110 -11.88 5.89 -8.16
C ASP A 110 -11.75 4.94 -9.36
N TYR A 111 -11.87 3.62 -9.15
CA TYR A 111 -11.73 2.63 -10.23
C TYR A 111 -13.06 2.00 -10.60
N LYS A 112 -13.58 2.30 -11.79
CA LYS A 112 -14.79 1.67 -12.36
C LYS A 112 -16.01 1.65 -11.40
N ARG A 113 -16.11 2.62 -10.49
CA ARG A 113 -17.14 2.65 -9.43
C ARG A 113 -17.13 1.41 -8.52
N MET A 114 -15.99 0.73 -8.40
CA MET A 114 -15.82 -0.36 -7.44
C MET A 114 -15.88 0.23 -6.04
N THR A 115 -16.84 -0.20 -5.23
CA THR A 115 -16.90 0.21 -3.83
C THR A 115 -16.00 -0.69 -2.99
N PHE A 116 -15.67 -0.25 -1.79
CA PHE A 116 -14.96 -1.10 -0.84
C PHE A 116 -15.74 -2.39 -0.53
N ASP A 117 -17.07 -2.33 -0.43
CA ASP A 117 -17.91 -3.52 -0.26
C ASP A 117 -17.79 -4.51 -1.42
N HIS A 118 -17.69 -4.02 -2.66
CA HIS A 118 -17.45 -4.89 -3.82
C HIS A 118 -16.08 -5.56 -3.74
N PHE A 119 -15.05 -4.83 -3.31
CA PHE A 119 -13.73 -5.39 -3.08
C PHE A 119 -13.72 -6.43 -1.95
N LEU A 120 -14.38 -6.17 -0.82
CA LEU A 120 -14.50 -7.14 0.28
C LEU A 120 -15.14 -8.45 -0.16
N LYS A 121 -16.11 -8.39 -1.09
CA LYS A 121 -16.73 -9.58 -1.69
C LYS A 121 -15.80 -10.33 -2.65
N SER A 122 -14.82 -9.65 -3.26
CA SER A 122 -13.89 -10.28 -4.23
C SER A 122 -12.68 -10.91 -3.55
N VAL A 123 -12.27 -10.44 -2.38
CA VAL A 123 -11.13 -10.96 -1.64
C VAL A 123 -11.52 -12.03 -0.62
N LYS A 124 -10.75 -13.12 -0.57
CA LYS A 124 -10.95 -14.22 0.39
C LYS A 124 -10.08 -14.10 1.66
N ILE A 125 -9.39 -12.97 1.79
CA ILE A 125 -8.39 -12.74 2.83
C ILE A 125 -8.96 -11.70 3.80
N PRO A 126 -8.77 -11.86 5.12
CA PRO A 126 -9.18 -10.86 6.09
C PRO A 126 -8.63 -9.47 5.76
N VAL A 127 -9.46 -8.45 5.94
CA VAL A 127 -9.10 -7.04 5.74
C VAL A 127 -9.32 -6.29 7.04
N VAL A 128 -8.29 -5.60 7.51
CA VAL A 128 -8.34 -4.70 8.66
C VAL A 128 -8.21 -3.27 8.15
N VAL A 129 -9.21 -2.46 8.50
CA VAL A 129 -9.21 -1.02 8.27
C VAL A 129 -8.85 -0.35 9.57
N VAL A 130 -7.74 0.38 9.58
CA VAL A 130 -7.28 1.15 10.73
C VAL A 130 -7.86 2.56 10.63
N PRO A 131 -8.64 3.02 11.62
CA PRO A 131 -9.19 4.37 11.63
C PRO A 131 -8.08 5.40 11.80
N SER A 132 -8.31 6.60 11.25
CA SER A 132 -7.47 7.78 11.50
C SER A 132 -7.58 8.22 12.94
#